data_AF-A0A4Q3TWH8-F1
#
_entry.id   AF-A0A4Q3TWH8-F1
#
_cell.length_a   1.000
_cell.length_b   1.000
_cell.length_c   1.000
_cell.angle_alpha   90.00
_cell.angle_beta   90.00
_cell.angle_gamma   90.00
#
_symmetry.space_group_name_H-M   'P 1'
#
loop_
_entity.id
_entity.type
_entity.pdbx_description
1 polymer ?
#
loop_
_entity_poly.entity_id
_entity_poly.type
_entity_poly.pdbx_seq_one_letter_code
_entity_poly.pdbx_strand_id
1 'polypeptide(L)'
;MRARTAATLSAMDDGGKAGEEEVMILPAGYSDDARALWDAATALNRAAAAVSPQVAGLPPLLFFTDPERTPRPWETARRLPLGSAVVYRAFGVADAVETGLRLRTATADHGVKLLVGLDADLAEAISADGLHLPEREAAQALAVRAARPDWILTAAWHGAQDPWPQGLDALILSPVFPAGGTSADK
;
A
#
# COMPACT_ATOMS: atom_id res chain seq x y z
N MET A 1 22.87 -33.48 51.69
CA MET A 1 23.51 -34.81 51.60
C MET A 1 22.61 -35.73 50.76
N ARG A 2 22.83 -35.79 49.43
CA ARG A 2 22.83 -37.00 48.58
C ARG A 2 22.99 -36.57 47.11
N ALA A 3 23.85 -37.33 46.43
CA ALA A 3 24.51 -37.13 45.14
C ALA A 3 23.55 -37.24 43.93
N ARG A 4 23.70 -36.37 42.92
CA ARG A 4 24.27 -36.60 41.56
C ARG A 4 23.65 -37.78 40.78
N THR A 5 23.15 -37.48 39.57
CA THR A 5 23.60 -38.14 38.34
C THR A 5 23.40 -37.19 37.15
N ALA A 6 24.46 -36.99 36.37
CA ALA A 6 24.46 -36.29 35.10
C ALA A 6 24.20 -37.29 33.97
N ALA A 7 23.55 -36.85 32.89
CA ALA A 7 23.66 -37.49 31.59
C ALA A 7 23.56 -36.42 30.50
N THR A 8 24.71 -36.18 29.89
CA THR A 8 24.92 -35.46 28.64
C THR A 8 24.34 -36.27 27.48
N LEU A 9 23.58 -35.66 26.57
CA LEU A 9 23.52 -36.06 25.17
C LEU A 9 23.38 -34.82 24.30
N SER A 10 24.19 -34.83 23.25
CA SER A 10 24.51 -33.74 22.34
C SER A 10 23.61 -33.76 21.10
N ALA A 11 23.50 -32.59 20.47
CA ALA A 11 23.27 -32.31 19.05
C ALA A 11 22.03 -32.93 18.37
N MET A 12 21.22 -32.07 17.75
CA MET A 12 21.27 -31.85 16.31
C MET A 12 20.36 -30.68 15.91
N ASP A 13 20.82 -29.94 14.89
CA ASP A 13 20.07 -28.95 14.13
C ASP A 13 18.65 -29.44 13.85
N ASP A 14 17.67 -28.57 14.09
CA ASP A 14 16.47 -28.58 13.26
C ASP A 14 16.33 -27.21 12.64
N GLY A 15 16.65 -27.20 11.36
CA GLY A 15 16.76 -26.04 10.51
C GLY A 15 15.51 -25.18 10.58
N GLY A 16 15.75 -23.87 10.58
CA GLY A 16 14.72 -22.87 10.38
C GLY A 16 13.90 -23.24 9.16
N LYS A 17 12.62 -23.53 9.39
CA LYS A 17 11.62 -23.37 8.36
C LYS A 17 11.41 -21.87 8.20
N ALA A 18 12.25 -21.27 7.36
CA ALA A 18 11.84 -20.10 6.62
C ALA A 18 10.48 -20.44 6.03
N GLY A 19 9.43 -19.75 6.49
CA GLY A 19 8.13 -19.82 5.85
C GLY A 19 8.38 -19.58 4.38
N GLU A 20 8.00 -20.56 3.56
CA GLU A 20 8.05 -20.47 2.12
C GLU A 20 7.41 -19.13 1.75
N GLU A 21 8.23 -18.16 1.32
CA GLU A 21 7.73 -17.02 0.59
C GLU A 21 6.99 -17.64 -0.59
N GLU A 22 5.67 -17.70 -0.48
CA GLU A 22 4.81 -17.91 -1.62
C GLU A 22 5.18 -16.78 -2.58
N VAL A 23 6.07 -17.08 -3.52
CA VAL A 23 6.33 -16.23 -4.66
C VAL A 23 4.96 -16.13 -5.32
N MET A 24 4.27 -15.03 -5.09
CA MET A 24 2.93 -14.79 -5.63
C MET A 24 3.07 -14.57 -7.13
N ILE A 25 3.25 -15.67 -7.86
CA ILE A 25 3.29 -15.71 -9.31
C ILE A 25 1.90 -15.32 -9.79
N LEU A 26 1.81 -14.27 -10.60
CA LEU A 26 0.53 -13.85 -11.14
C LEU A 26 -0.08 -14.96 -12.02
N PRO A 27 -1.41 -15.19 -11.94
CA PRO A 27 -2.11 -16.12 -12.82
C PRO A 27 -1.88 -15.86 -14.31
N ALA A 28 -2.10 -16.88 -15.15
CA ALA A 28 -1.88 -16.83 -16.59
C ALA A 28 -2.68 -15.74 -17.36
N GLY A 29 -3.67 -15.10 -16.72
CA GLY A 29 -4.51 -14.05 -17.31
C GLY A 29 -3.90 -12.64 -17.38
N TYR A 30 -2.71 -12.41 -16.81
CA TYR A 30 -2.01 -11.12 -16.89
C TYR A 30 -1.14 -11.03 -18.15
N SER A 31 -1.06 -9.83 -18.74
CA SER A 31 -0.07 -9.53 -19.79
C SER A 31 1.35 -9.61 -19.24
N ASP A 32 2.34 -9.81 -20.12
CA ASP A 32 3.75 -9.86 -19.72
C ASP A 32 4.20 -8.54 -19.07
N ASP A 33 3.73 -7.40 -19.56
CA ASP A 33 4.00 -6.08 -18.94
C ASP A 33 3.44 -5.99 -17.52
N ALA A 34 2.24 -6.52 -17.27
CA ALA A 34 1.64 -6.50 -15.94
C ALA A 34 2.38 -7.42 -14.96
N ARG A 35 2.89 -8.57 -15.44
CA ARG A 35 3.77 -9.44 -14.66
C ARG A 35 5.09 -8.75 -14.33
N ALA A 36 5.73 -8.13 -15.33
CA ALA A 36 6.98 -7.42 -15.14
C ALA A 36 6.84 -6.28 -14.10
N LEU A 37 5.74 -5.52 -14.14
CA LEU A 37 5.47 -4.47 -13.16
C LEU A 37 5.31 -5.04 -11.74
N TRP A 38 4.56 -6.13 -11.59
CA TRP A 38 4.35 -6.78 -10.31
C TRP A 38 5.63 -7.39 -9.72
N ASP A 39 6.43 -8.05 -10.55
CA ASP A 39 7.69 -8.66 -10.13
C ASP A 39 8.68 -7.58 -9.68
N ALA A 40 8.76 -6.46 -10.43
CA ALA A 40 9.59 -5.32 -10.07
C ALA A 40 9.13 -4.70 -8.73
N ALA A 41 7.83 -4.45 -8.57
CA ALA A 41 7.25 -3.90 -7.35
C ALA A 41 7.53 -4.79 -6.12
N THR A 42 7.33 -6.10 -6.26
CA THR A 42 7.55 -7.07 -5.17
C THR A 42 9.03 -7.22 -4.83
N ALA A 43 9.91 -7.22 -5.84
CA ALA A 43 11.36 -7.24 -5.62
C ALA A 43 11.85 -6.00 -4.88
N LEU A 44 11.37 -4.80 -5.26
CA LEU A 44 11.68 -3.56 -4.55
C LEU A 44 11.19 -3.58 -3.11
N ASN A 45 9.98 -4.08 -2.86
CA ASN A 45 9.43 -4.17 -1.51
C ASN A 45 10.24 -5.13 -0.62
N ARG A 46 10.64 -6.30 -1.13
CA ARG A 46 11.52 -7.23 -0.40
C ARG A 46 12.89 -6.61 -0.09
N ALA A 47 13.48 -5.90 -1.06
CA ALA A 47 14.74 -5.19 -0.84
C ALA A 47 14.60 -4.09 0.23
N ALA A 48 13.49 -3.35 0.24
CA ALA A 48 13.21 -2.35 1.26
C ALA A 48 12.98 -2.97 2.64
N ALA A 49 12.29 -4.12 2.72
CA ALA A 49 12.05 -4.85 3.96
C ALA A 49 13.34 -5.34 4.63
N ALA A 50 14.40 -5.62 3.86
CA ALA A 50 15.71 -5.95 4.39
C ALA A 50 16.37 -4.78 5.16
N VAL A 51 15.94 -3.54 4.90
CA VAL A 51 16.41 -2.31 5.58
C VAL A 51 15.43 -1.89 6.68
N SER A 52 14.13 -1.97 6.42
CA SER A 52 13.05 -1.59 7.33
C SER A 52 11.95 -2.66 7.32
N PRO A 53 11.94 -3.61 8.27
CA PRO A 53 11.02 -4.76 8.25
C PRO A 53 9.54 -4.37 8.20
N GLN A 54 9.18 -3.21 8.75
CA GLN A 54 7.81 -2.68 8.75
C GLN A 54 7.26 -2.43 7.34
N VAL A 55 8.14 -2.19 6.36
CA VAL A 55 7.78 -1.97 4.95
C VAL A 55 7.22 -3.23 4.30
N ALA A 56 7.56 -4.44 4.80
CA ALA A 56 7.06 -5.69 4.24
C ALA A 56 5.52 -5.78 4.21
N GLY A 57 4.83 -5.07 5.13
CA GLY A 57 3.37 -5.01 5.20
C GLY A 57 2.72 -3.97 4.27
N LEU A 58 3.50 -3.14 3.58
CA LEU A 58 2.96 -2.13 2.68
C LEU A 58 2.66 -2.68 1.29
N PRO A 59 1.60 -2.18 0.63
CA PRO A 59 1.30 -2.56 -0.74
C PRO A 59 2.45 -2.21 -1.70
N PRO A 60 3.05 -3.20 -2.40
CA PRO A 60 4.19 -2.94 -3.29
C PRO A 60 3.78 -2.21 -4.56
N LEU A 61 2.51 -2.32 -4.95
CA LEU A 61 1.94 -1.73 -6.16
C LEU A 61 0.74 -0.87 -5.81
N LEU A 62 0.76 0.40 -6.24
CA LEU A 62 -0.30 1.37 -6.03
C LEU A 62 -0.92 1.80 -7.37
N PHE A 63 -2.24 1.72 -7.48
CA PHE A 63 -3.01 2.26 -8.59
C PHE A 63 -3.70 3.56 -8.17
N PHE A 64 -3.23 4.70 -8.71
CA PHE A 64 -3.85 6.00 -8.48
C PHE A 64 -4.99 6.25 -9.46
N THR A 65 -6.18 6.53 -8.95
CA THR A 65 -7.34 6.85 -9.79
C THR A 65 -7.37 8.33 -10.16
N ASP A 66 -8.18 8.64 -11.16
CA ASP A 66 -8.54 9.99 -11.56
C ASP A 66 -9.97 9.95 -12.15
N PRO A 67 -10.92 10.79 -11.72
CA PRO A 67 -12.32 10.68 -12.18
C PRO A 67 -12.48 10.81 -13.70
N GLU A 68 -11.63 11.60 -14.37
CA GLU A 68 -11.70 11.79 -15.82
C GLU A 68 -11.03 10.62 -16.57
N ARG A 69 -9.88 10.14 -16.08
CA ARG A 69 -9.09 9.09 -16.78
C ARG A 69 -9.51 7.67 -16.43
N THR A 70 -10.05 7.46 -15.25
CA THR A 70 -10.46 6.14 -14.73
C THR A 70 -11.90 6.22 -14.21
N PRO A 71 -12.90 6.41 -15.09
CA PRO A 71 -14.30 6.62 -14.68
C PRO A 71 -14.95 5.36 -14.08
N ARG A 72 -14.34 4.19 -14.25
CA ARG A 72 -14.80 2.91 -13.69
C ARG A 72 -13.67 2.19 -12.96
N PRO A 73 -13.09 2.80 -11.91
CA PRO A 73 -11.84 2.32 -11.33
C PRO A 73 -11.99 0.95 -10.64
N TRP A 74 -13.21 0.57 -10.23
CA TRP A 74 -13.51 -0.76 -9.70
C TRP A 74 -13.28 -1.90 -10.70
N GLU A 75 -13.36 -1.65 -12.01
CA GLU A 75 -13.07 -2.67 -13.03
C GLU A 75 -11.57 -3.01 -13.04
N THR A 76 -10.72 -2.01 -12.90
CA THR A 76 -9.26 -2.19 -12.76
C THR A 76 -8.94 -2.83 -11.40
N ALA A 77 -9.58 -2.38 -10.31
CA ALA A 77 -9.33 -2.91 -8.97
C ALA A 77 -9.53 -4.44 -8.88
N ARG A 78 -10.54 -4.99 -9.56
CA ARG A 78 -10.80 -6.44 -9.64
C ARG A 78 -9.71 -7.25 -10.34
N ARG A 79 -8.82 -6.58 -11.06
CA ARG A 79 -7.72 -7.19 -11.82
C ARG A 79 -6.36 -6.85 -11.22
N LEU A 80 -6.32 -6.19 -10.06
CA LEU A 80 -5.05 -5.97 -9.39
C LEU A 80 -4.62 -7.25 -8.65
N PRO A 81 -3.32 -7.53 -8.60
CA PRO A 81 -2.80 -8.60 -7.76
C PRO A 81 -3.17 -8.39 -6.28
N LEU A 82 -3.37 -9.49 -5.56
CA LEU A 82 -3.55 -9.49 -4.12
C LEU A 82 -2.38 -8.77 -3.44
N GLY A 83 -2.68 -7.94 -2.45
CA GLY A 83 -1.68 -7.12 -1.75
C GLY A 83 -1.37 -5.78 -2.43
N SER A 84 -1.89 -5.51 -3.64
CA SER A 84 -1.83 -4.16 -4.23
C SER A 84 -2.75 -3.19 -3.46
N ALA A 85 -2.66 -1.89 -3.76
CA ALA A 85 -3.65 -0.92 -3.31
C ALA A 85 -4.20 -0.04 -4.45
N VAL A 86 -5.43 0.42 -4.25
CA VAL A 86 -6.04 1.52 -4.99
C VAL A 86 -5.96 2.78 -4.15
N VAL A 87 -5.49 3.87 -4.73
CA VAL A 87 -5.57 5.22 -4.15
C VAL A 87 -6.68 5.98 -4.86
N TYR A 88 -7.85 6.03 -4.22
CA TYR A 88 -9.05 6.66 -4.74
C TYR A 88 -8.99 8.19 -4.57
N ARG A 89 -8.66 8.89 -5.64
CA ARG A 89 -8.65 10.36 -5.72
C ARG A 89 -9.98 10.83 -6.29
N ALA A 90 -10.91 11.20 -5.42
CA ALA A 90 -12.25 11.62 -5.81
C ALA A 90 -12.32 13.09 -6.29
N PHE A 91 -11.44 13.97 -5.78
CA PHE A 91 -11.45 15.42 -6.08
C PHE A 91 -12.83 16.10 -5.91
N GLY A 92 -13.64 15.64 -4.95
CA GLY A 92 -14.94 16.24 -4.64
C GLY A 92 -16.04 15.99 -5.68
N VAL A 93 -15.90 14.98 -6.55
CA VAL A 93 -17.01 14.58 -7.44
C VAL A 93 -18.25 14.19 -6.64
N ALA A 94 -19.44 14.52 -7.16
CA ALA A 94 -20.70 14.39 -6.43
C ALA A 94 -21.04 12.93 -6.08
N ASP A 95 -20.61 11.99 -6.90
CA ASP A 95 -20.84 10.55 -6.75
C ASP A 95 -19.70 9.84 -5.99
N ALA A 96 -18.84 10.58 -5.27
CA ALA A 96 -17.64 10.04 -4.66
C ALA A 96 -17.91 8.84 -3.73
N VAL A 97 -18.96 8.92 -2.92
CA VAL A 97 -19.36 7.83 -2.01
C VAL A 97 -19.83 6.62 -2.80
N GLU A 98 -20.66 6.79 -3.84
CA GLU A 98 -21.14 5.68 -4.66
C GLU A 98 -19.99 4.96 -5.37
N THR A 99 -19.11 5.71 -6.02
CA THR A 99 -17.91 5.17 -6.67
C THR A 99 -16.97 4.50 -5.66
N GLY A 100 -16.79 5.11 -4.49
CA GLY A 100 -15.97 4.57 -3.41
C GLY A 100 -16.51 3.26 -2.82
N LEU A 101 -17.82 3.11 -2.67
CA LEU A 101 -18.44 1.86 -2.22
C LEU A 101 -18.25 0.74 -3.24
N ARG A 102 -18.36 1.03 -4.54
CA ARG A 102 -18.06 0.06 -5.60
C ARG A 102 -16.60 -0.36 -5.59
N LEU A 103 -15.69 0.59 -5.33
CA LEU A 103 -14.28 0.29 -5.12
C LEU A 103 -14.07 -0.60 -3.90
N ARG A 104 -14.71 -0.31 -2.77
CA ARG A 104 -14.59 -1.11 -1.55
C ARG A 104 -15.01 -2.56 -1.78
N THR A 105 -16.14 -2.80 -2.44
CA THR A 105 -16.56 -4.16 -2.80
C THR A 105 -15.50 -4.84 -3.66
N ALA A 106 -15.07 -4.19 -4.75
CA ALA A 106 -14.08 -4.75 -5.66
C ALA A 106 -12.75 -5.09 -4.96
N THR A 107 -12.26 -4.22 -4.08
CA THR A 107 -10.97 -4.39 -3.40
C THR A 107 -11.03 -5.44 -2.30
N ALA A 108 -12.12 -5.50 -1.53
CA ALA A 108 -12.30 -6.50 -0.47
C ALA A 108 -12.33 -7.93 -1.05
N ASP A 109 -13.03 -8.13 -2.17
CA ASP A 109 -13.15 -9.43 -2.84
C ASP A 109 -11.81 -9.98 -3.35
N HIS A 110 -10.80 -9.12 -3.56
CA HIS A 110 -9.52 -9.47 -4.20
C HIS A 110 -8.29 -9.27 -3.31
N GLY A 111 -8.48 -8.97 -2.02
CA GLY A 111 -7.37 -8.73 -1.09
C GLY A 111 -6.53 -7.50 -1.46
N VAL A 112 -7.17 -6.49 -2.05
CA VAL A 112 -6.56 -5.21 -2.44
C VAL A 112 -6.88 -4.17 -1.35
N LYS A 113 -5.91 -3.33 -1.00
CA LYS A 113 -6.12 -2.22 -0.07
C LYS A 113 -6.78 -1.04 -0.76
N LEU A 114 -7.63 -0.32 -0.04
CA LEU A 114 -8.27 0.90 -0.53
C LEU A 114 -7.81 2.08 0.33
N LEU A 115 -7.11 3.03 -0.28
CA LEU A 115 -6.76 4.32 0.34
C LEU A 115 -7.57 5.43 -0.33
N VAL A 116 -7.97 6.45 0.43
CA VAL A 116 -8.64 7.63 -0.13
C VAL A 116 -7.70 8.82 -0.17
N GLY A 117 -7.78 9.63 -1.22
CA GLY A 117 -7.02 10.86 -1.35
C GLY A 117 -7.64 12.00 -0.53
N LEU A 118 -6.86 12.60 0.39
CA LEU A 118 -7.19 13.79 1.20
C LEU A 118 -8.36 13.65 2.20
N ASP A 119 -9.46 13.05 1.78
CA ASP A 119 -10.75 13.10 2.46
C ASP A 119 -10.92 11.93 3.45
N ALA A 120 -10.68 12.21 4.73
CA ALA A 120 -10.82 11.22 5.81
C ALA A 120 -12.28 10.84 6.08
N ASP A 121 -13.24 11.75 5.88
CA ASP A 121 -14.66 11.46 6.07
C ASP A 121 -15.17 10.50 4.99
N LEU A 122 -14.72 10.71 3.74
CA LEU A 122 -14.98 9.76 2.65
C LEU A 122 -14.31 8.41 2.93
N ALA A 123 -13.07 8.40 3.45
CA ALA A 123 -12.36 7.17 3.83
C ALA A 123 -13.15 6.35 4.87
N GLU A 124 -13.71 7.00 5.89
CA GLU A 124 -14.60 6.38 6.87
C GLU A 124 -15.89 5.87 6.19
N ALA A 125 -16.56 6.72 5.40
CA ALA A 125 -17.85 6.42 4.78
C ALA A 125 -17.80 5.18 3.87
N ILE A 126 -16.66 4.91 3.24
CA ILE A 126 -16.48 3.75 2.34
C ILE A 126 -15.68 2.62 2.98
N SER A 127 -15.35 2.70 4.28
CA SER A 127 -14.53 1.71 4.99
C SER A 127 -13.18 1.45 4.30
N ALA A 128 -12.48 2.53 3.95
CA ALA A 128 -11.13 2.47 3.41
C ALA A 128 -10.12 1.96 4.45
N ASP A 129 -9.04 1.36 3.97
CA ASP A 129 -7.91 0.87 4.75
C ASP A 129 -6.94 2.00 5.17
N GLY A 130 -7.14 3.22 4.64
CA GLY A 130 -6.31 4.35 5.01
C GLY A 130 -6.43 5.57 4.09
N LEU A 131 -5.42 6.44 4.17
CA LEU A 131 -5.43 7.76 3.57
C LEU A 131 -4.13 8.05 2.80
N HIS A 132 -4.26 8.68 1.64
CA HIS A 132 -3.16 9.27 0.89
C HIS A 132 -3.30 10.79 0.89
N LEU A 133 -2.35 11.50 1.46
CA LEU A 133 -2.35 12.94 1.57
C LEU A 133 -1.59 13.59 0.40
N PRO A 134 -2.10 14.68 -0.20
CA PRO A 134 -1.25 15.52 -1.04
C PRO A 134 -0.13 16.15 -0.19
N GLU A 135 1.03 16.45 -0.80
CA GLU A 135 2.22 16.93 -0.07
C GLU A 135 1.91 18.14 0.84
N ARG A 136 1.11 19.10 0.34
CA ARG A 136 0.69 20.30 1.09
C ARG A 136 -0.08 19.99 2.38
N GLU A 137 -0.70 18.81 2.47
CA GLU A 137 -1.47 18.37 3.64
C GLU A 137 -0.78 17.25 4.43
N ALA A 138 0.46 16.90 4.11
CA ALA A 138 1.19 15.81 4.77
C ALA A 138 1.34 16.01 6.29
N ALA A 139 1.36 17.27 6.75
CA ALA A 139 1.42 17.60 8.18
C ALA A 139 0.20 17.10 8.99
N GLN A 140 -0.95 16.87 8.33
CA GLN A 140 -2.15 16.34 9.00
C GLN A 140 -2.00 14.87 9.43
N ALA A 141 -1.01 14.15 8.90
CA ALA A 141 -0.82 12.72 9.14
C ALA A 141 -0.71 12.36 10.62
N LEU A 142 -0.09 13.21 11.46
CA LEU A 142 0.00 12.99 12.91
C LEU A 142 -1.38 12.95 13.58
N ALA A 143 -2.25 13.90 13.24
CA ALA A 143 -3.60 13.96 13.80
C ALA A 143 -4.44 12.78 13.30
N VAL A 144 -4.33 12.43 12.01
CA VAL A 144 -5.02 11.26 11.44
C VAL A 144 -4.53 9.97 12.09
N ARG A 145 -3.21 9.78 12.28
CA ARG A 145 -2.64 8.61 12.95
C ARG A 145 -3.15 8.46 14.38
N ALA A 146 -3.27 9.56 15.12
CA ALA A 146 -3.79 9.53 16.49
C ALA A 146 -5.26 9.08 16.53
N ALA A 147 -6.06 9.49 15.55
CA ALA A 147 -7.47 9.10 15.45
C ALA A 147 -7.66 7.69 14.87
N ARG A 148 -6.79 7.27 13.94
CA ARG A 148 -6.88 6.01 13.18
C ARG A 148 -5.52 5.30 13.19
N PRO A 149 -5.15 4.64 14.31
CA PRO A 149 -3.86 4.00 14.46
C PRO A 149 -3.64 2.83 13.48
N ASP A 150 -4.72 2.20 13.01
CA ASP A 150 -4.67 1.02 12.13
C ASP A 150 -4.67 1.36 10.62
N TRP A 151 -4.79 2.65 10.27
CA TRP A 151 -4.82 3.07 8.88
C TRP A 151 -3.43 3.06 8.23
N ILE A 152 -3.38 2.74 6.94
CA ILE A 152 -2.21 3.00 6.11
C ILE A 152 -2.21 4.48 5.73
N LEU A 153 -1.19 5.22 6.14
CA LEU A 153 -1.07 6.66 5.87
C LEU A 153 0.11 6.90 4.94
N THR A 154 -0.17 7.49 3.78
CA THR A 154 0.86 7.85 2.79
C THR A 154 0.73 9.31 2.40
N ALA A 155 1.80 9.91 1.88
CA ALA A 155 1.71 11.25 1.28
C ALA A 155 2.50 11.34 -0.01
N ALA A 156 2.04 12.19 -0.93
CA ALA A 156 2.84 12.60 -2.08
C ALA A 156 4.07 13.40 -1.62
N TRP A 157 5.17 13.27 -2.35
CA TRP A 157 6.41 13.98 -2.11
C TRP A 157 7.03 14.43 -3.44
N HIS A 158 7.23 15.74 -3.61
CA HIS A 158 7.75 16.34 -4.84
C HIS A 158 9.18 16.88 -4.68
N GLY A 159 9.92 16.38 -3.67
CA GLY A 159 11.34 16.71 -3.47
C GLY A 159 11.60 17.79 -2.42
N ALA A 160 10.56 18.32 -1.76
CA ALA A 160 10.74 19.26 -0.66
C ALA A 160 11.42 18.56 0.52
N GLN A 161 12.49 19.15 1.04
CA GLN A 161 13.17 18.67 2.24
C GLN A 161 12.83 19.61 3.40
N ASP A 162 12.71 19.01 4.59
CA ASP A 162 12.63 19.64 5.91
C ASP A 162 11.51 20.66 6.19
N PRO A 163 10.72 20.45 7.28
CA PRO A 163 10.70 19.26 8.13
C PRO A 163 10.07 18.07 7.39
N TRP A 164 10.61 16.86 7.62
CA TRP A 164 9.98 15.64 7.13
C TRP A 164 8.62 15.43 7.81
N PRO A 165 7.53 15.14 7.05
CA PRO A 165 6.24 14.84 7.65
C PRO A 165 6.34 13.57 8.50
N GLN A 166 5.67 13.59 9.66
CA GLN A 166 5.66 12.48 10.61
C GLN A 166 4.29 11.79 10.62
N GLY A 167 4.22 10.58 11.17
CA GLY A 167 2.97 9.80 11.30
C GLY A 167 2.55 9.05 10.04
N LEU A 168 3.35 9.12 8.97
CA LEU A 168 3.17 8.41 7.71
C LEU A 168 3.89 7.05 7.73
N ASP A 169 3.34 6.09 7.01
CA ASP A 169 3.98 4.80 6.72
C ASP A 169 4.89 4.89 5.48
N ALA A 170 4.53 5.72 4.50
CA ALA A 170 5.34 5.92 3.30
C ALA A 170 5.15 7.29 2.64
N LEU A 171 6.18 7.71 1.90
CA LEU A 171 6.15 8.84 0.98
C LEU A 171 6.20 8.33 -0.46
N ILE A 172 5.40 8.94 -1.33
CA ILE A 172 5.32 8.61 -2.75
C ILE A 172 6.05 9.71 -3.52
N LEU A 173 7.29 9.41 -3.92
CA LEU A 173 8.07 10.29 -4.78
C LEU A 173 7.43 10.39 -6.16
N SER A 174 7.02 11.59 -6.55
CA SER A 174 6.55 11.89 -7.89
C SER A 174 6.77 13.37 -8.22
N PRO A 175 6.81 13.76 -9.51
CA PRO A 175 6.94 12.89 -10.67
C PRO A 175 8.40 12.44 -10.87
N VAL A 176 8.62 11.16 -11.16
CA VAL A 176 9.98 10.61 -11.46
C VAL A 176 10.37 10.77 -12.94
N PHE A 177 9.39 11.00 -13.80
CA PHE A 177 9.55 11.37 -15.21
C PHE A 177 8.80 12.67 -15.46
N PRO A 178 9.20 13.51 -16.45
CA PRO A 178 8.44 14.72 -16.80
C PRO A 178 6.96 14.40 -17.01
N ALA A 179 6.07 15.13 -16.30
CA ALA A 179 4.64 14.91 -16.41
C ALA A 179 4.17 15.25 -17.83
N GLY A 180 3.47 14.32 -18.48
CA GLY A 180 2.72 14.57 -19.71
C GLY A 180 1.24 14.74 -19.43
N GLY A 181 0.58 15.73 -20.06
CA GLY A 181 -0.88 15.88 -20.07
C GLY A 181 -1.48 16.85 -19.04
N THR A 182 -2.81 16.88 -18.98
CA THR A 182 -3.67 17.89 -18.31
C THR A 182 -3.66 17.88 -16.76
N SER A 183 -2.88 16.99 -16.13
CA SER A 183 -2.80 16.88 -14.67
C SER A 183 -1.51 17.43 -14.06
N ALA A 184 -0.66 18.09 -14.86
CA ALA A 184 0.59 18.68 -14.34
C ALA A 184 0.32 19.81 -13.31
N ASP A 185 -0.85 20.45 -13.39
CA ASP A 185 -1.19 21.67 -12.63
C ASP A 185 -2.29 21.47 -11.56
N LYS A 186 -2.76 20.23 -11.32
CA LYS A 186 -3.82 19.90 -10.35
C LYS A 186 -3.26 19.16 -9.13
#